data_AF-A0AAN6JQF5-F1
#
_entry.id   AF-A0AAN6JQF5-F1
#
_cell.length_a   1.000
_cell.length_b   1.000
_cell.length_c   1.000
_cell.angle_alpha   90.00
_cell.angle_beta   90.00
_cell.angle_gamma   90.00
#
_symmetry.space_group_name_H-M   'P 1'
#
loop_
_entity.id
_entity.type
_entity.pdbx_description
1 polymer ?
#
loop_
_entity_poly.entity_id
_entity_poly.type
_entity_poly.pdbx_seq_one_letter_code
_entity_poly.pdbx_strand_id
1 'polypeptide(L)'
;MQGFGSVQNYPEDFDAVLAGAPAIYFNRVNHGQIHTQSRHRKAVAGSGFFDIKLLITSVRDLVLDQCDALDGLKDGVINQAYTCKPDFSPLLCGSNSKYGQNTAACFNSTQLANLQELFRDTIYNDTGAPTFIYDRYLPGLDISASALTGAAAKAVGWITNAILQNQTAPDFNGYTNQTVAIFQRGEHFNPGGSNTDNPDISAFLSGGKRKLIHYHGLGDLTISPAASIRYYNEVAQTVQGKAGLKSLSDSYRFFGVPGMSHCRNGPGAFLFGAPTQNDAGNTPLKWDTEHDIILSLVAWAEHGDAYAPKYQVGAAYESVTADIPNNPALPAPVGVASDTSALPTTIWSRLYGLRHTRKLCPWPQVPHYDGHGNHEGPEAYRSFECRDP
;
A
#
# COMPACT_ATOMS: atom_id res chain seq x y z
N MET A 1 -4.81 -3.00 -10.51
CA MET A 1 -6.13 -3.40 -11.04
C MET A 1 -5.99 -3.98 -12.44
N GLN A 2 -5.66 -3.18 -13.46
CA GLN A 2 -5.63 -3.63 -14.87
C GLN A 2 -4.78 -4.89 -15.13
N GLY A 3 -3.57 -4.98 -14.60
CA GLY A 3 -2.76 -6.20 -14.73
C GLY A 3 -3.44 -7.47 -14.20
N PHE A 4 -4.13 -7.38 -13.05
CA PHE A 4 -4.97 -8.48 -12.55
C PHE A 4 -6.21 -8.71 -13.40
N GLY A 5 -6.80 -7.65 -13.97
CA GLY A 5 -7.92 -7.77 -14.91
C GLY A 5 -7.55 -8.58 -16.14
N SER A 6 -6.35 -8.37 -16.70
CA SER A 6 -5.80 -9.19 -17.77
C SER A 6 -5.54 -10.62 -17.31
N VAL A 7 -4.88 -10.84 -16.16
CA VAL A 7 -4.65 -12.19 -15.62
C VAL A 7 -5.96 -12.98 -15.44
N GLN A 8 -7.01 -12.34 -14.93
CA GLN A 8 -8.29 -13.00 -14.63
C GLN A 8 -9.15 -13.25 -15.87
N ASN A 9 -9.17 -12.32 -16.83
CA ASN A 9 -10.13 -12.35 -17.94
C ASN A 9 -9.50 -12.62 -19.32
N TYR A 10 -8.21 -12.33 -19.47
CA TYR A 10 -7.46 -12.42 -20.72
C TYR A 10 -6.10 -13.10 -20.48
N PRO A 11 -6.11 -14.37 -20.02
CA PRO A 11 -4.92 -15.07 -19.52
C PRO A 11 -3.81 -15.27 -20.57
N GLU A 12 -4.11 -15.02 -21.85
CA GLU A 12 -3.18 -15.17 -22.97
C GLU A 12 -2.53 -13.85 -23.42
N ASP A 13 -2.96 -12.70 -22.89
CA ASP A 13 -2.45 -11.38 -23.31
C ASP A 13 -0.97 -11.17 -22.93
N PHE A 14 -0.52 -11.81 -21.86
CA PHE A 14 0.82 -11.63 -21.32
C PHE A 14 1.43 -12.96 -20.85
N ASP A 15 2.71 -13.17 -21.15
CA ASP A 15 3.49 -14.25 -20.55
C ASP A 15 3.91 -13.93 -19.11
N ALA A 16 4.01 -12.64 -18.79
CA ALA A 16 4.43 -12.18 -17.48
C ALA A 16 3.74 -10.86 -17.09
N VAL A 17 3.35 -10.73 -15.82
CA VAL A 17 2.66 -9.55 -15.30
C VAL A 17 3.32 -9.08 -14.00
N LEU A 18 3.64 -7.79 -13.94
CA LEU A 18 4.01 -7.09 -12.72
C LEU A 18 2.84 -6.19 -12.28
N ALA A 19 2.28 -6.43 -11.10
CA ALA A 19 1.13 -5.70 -10.58
C ALA A 19 1.44 -5.05 -9.22
N GLY A 20 1.52 -3.72 -9.21
CA GLY A 20 1.77 -2.92 -8.00
C GLY A 20 0.51 -2.34 -7.38
N ALA A 21 0.43 -2.37 -6.05
CA ALA A 21 -0.62 -1.77 -5.20
C ALA A 21 -2.00 -1.78 -5.88
N PRO A 22 -2.51 -2.97 -6.26
CA PRO A 22 -3.60 -3.04 -7.21
C PRO A 22 -4.94 -2.68 -6.56
N ALA A 23 -5.75 -1.85 -7.21
CA ALA A 23 -7.15 -1.63 -6.83
C ALA A 23 -8.07 -2.81 -7.21
N ILE A 24 -7.72 -4.03 -6.80
CA ILE A 24 -8.60 -5.20 -6.81
C ILE A 24 -9.69 -5.05 -5.75
N TYR A 25 -10.78 -5.81 -5.85
CA TYR A 25 -12.02 -5.59 -5.10
C TYR A 25 -12.53 -4.15 -5.25
N PHE A 26 -12.56 -3.64 -6.48
CA PHE A 26 -12.71 -2.21 -6.74
C PHE A 26 -13.92 -1.56 -6.04
N ASN A 27 -15.10 -2.19 -6.04
CA ASN A 27 -16.24 -1.70 -5.28
C ASN A 27 -15.93 -1.57 -3.77
N ARG A 28 -15.32 -2.60 -3.16
CA ARG A 28 -14.90 -2.60 -1.75
C ARG A 28 -13.88 -1.50 -1.44
N VAL A 29 -12.88 -1.30 -2.30
CA VAL A 29 -11.88 -0.21 -2.15
C VAL A 29 -12.57 1.14 -2.06
N ASN A 30 -13.55 1.41 -2.94
CA ASN A 30 -14.27 2.67 -2.95
C ASN A 30 -15.07 2.89 -1.65
N HIS A 31 -15.75 1.85 -1.15
CA HIS A 31 -16.42 1.91 0.15
C HIS A 31 -15.43 2.13 1.32
N GLY A 32 -14.30 1.44 1.32
CA GLY A 32 -13.25 1.60 2.34
C GLY A 32 -12.65 3.00 2.36
N GLN A 33 -12.37 3.60 1.19
CA GLN A 33 -11.89 4.98 1.08
C GLN A 33 -12.89 6.00 1.63
N ILE A 34 -14.17 5.79 1.36
CA ILE A 34 -15.25 6.62 1.88
C ILE A 34 -15.34 6.51 3.41
N HIS A 35 -15.30 5.29 3.96
CA HIS A 35 -15.32 5.06 5.41
C HIS A 35 -14.13 5.70 6.10
N THR A 36 -12.92 5.50 5.59
CA THR A 36 -11.70 6.14 6.09
C THR A 36 -11.88 7.66 6.23
N GLN A 37 -12.44 8.28 5.20
CA GLN A 37 -12.66 9.71 5.16
C GLN A 37 -13.85 10.16 6.02
N SER A 38 -14.88 9.34 6.24
CA SER A 38 -15.94 9.70 7.19
C SER A 38 -15.41 9.80 8.64
N ARG A 39 -14.33 9.07 8.96
CA ARG A 39 -13.65 9.13 10.28
C ARG A 39 -12.69 10.31 10.45
N HIS A 40 -12.11 10.82 9.36
CA HIS A 40 -11.07 11.87 9.45
C HIS A 40 -11.41 13.19 8.74
N ARG A 41 -12.41 13.25 7.87
CA ARG A 41 -12.75 14.49 7.16
C ARG A 41 -13.38 15.48 8.14
N LYS A 42 -12.76 16.66 8.33
CA LYS A 42 -13.20 17.69 9.31
C LYS A 42 -14.70 18.02 9.24
N ALA A 43 -15.27 18.10 8.04
CA ALA A 43 -16.68 18.41 7.82
C ALA A 43 -17.65 17.30 8.29
N VAL A 44 -17.16 16.07 8.48
CA VAL A 44 -17.96 14.88 8.83
C VAL A 44 -17.60 14.36 10.23
N ALA A 45 -16.31 14.32 10.55
CA ALA A 45 -15.78 13.72 11.77
C ALA A 45 -16.08 14.53 13.05
N GLY A 46 -16.40 15.83 12.92
CA GLY A 46 -16.73 16.69 14.07
C GLY A 46 -15.65 16.68 15.16
N SER A 47 -16.01 16.34 16.38
CA SER A 47 -15.08 16.23 17.53
C SER A 47 -14.08 15.07 17.41
N GLY A 48 -14.31 14.13 16.49
CA GLY A 48 -13.38 13.05 16.16
C GLY A 48 -12.33 13.43 15.12
N PHE A 49 -12.39 14.64 14.56
CA PHE A 49 -11.31 15.18 13.73
C PHE A 49 -10.05 15.39 14.57
N PHE A 50 -8.90 15.00 14.03
CA PHE A 50 -7.58 15.23 14.63
C PHE A 50 -6.62 15.78 13.56
N ASP A 51 -5.60 16.52 13.97
CA ASP A 51 -4.59 17.03 13.03
C ASP A 51 -3.76 15.87 12.49
N ILE A 52 -3.60 15.82 11.17
CA ILE A 52 -2.78 14.83 10.46
C ILE A 52 -1.34 14.77 10.97
N LYS A 53 -0.83 15.86 11.56
CA LYS A 53 0.48 15.91 12.22
C LYS A 53 0.62 14.89 13.35
N LEU A 54 -0.48 14.56 14.05
CA LEU A 54 -0.45 13.54 15.10
C LEU A 54 -0.14 12.15 14.55
N LEU A 55 -0.52 11.87 13.29
CA LEU A 55 -0.18 10.59 12.65
C LEU A 55 1.32 10.45 12.44
N ILE A 56 1.97 11.51 11.97
CA ILE A 56 3.41 11.52 11.67
C ILE A 56 4.29 11.81 12.88
N THR A 57 3.70 11.99 14.05
CA THR A 57 4.41 12.23 15.32
C THR A 57 4.00 11.17 16.34
N SER A 58 3.06 11.45 17.24
CA SER A 58 2.76 10.59 18.38
C SER A 58 2.23 9.21 18.00
N VAL A 59 1.45 9.09 16.94
CA VAL A 59 0.99 7.79 16.44
C VAL A 59 2.17 7.00 15.84
N ARG A 60 2.98 7.63 14.98
CA ARG A 60 4.19 6.99 14.43
C ARG A 60 5.10 6.50 15.55
N ASP A 61 5.42 7.36 16.51
CA ASP A 61 6.31 7.04 17.63
C ASP A 61 5.77 5.88 18.47
N LEU A 62 4.48 5.89 18.80
CA LEU A 62 3.82 4.80 19.51
C LEU A 62 3.91 3.50 18.73
N VAL A 63 3.59 3.54 17.44
CA VAL A 63 3.59 2.35 16.58
C VAL A 63 5.00 1.79 16.45
N LEU A 64 6.02 2.62 16.26
CA LEU A 64 7.41 2.17 16.22
C LEU A 64 7.85 1.58 17.56
N ASP A 65 7.47 2.18 18.69
CA ASP A 65 7.76 1.62 20.01
C ASP A 65 7.17 0.22 20.23
N GLN A 66 6.06 -0.12 19.56
CA GLN A 66 5.39 -1.41 19.68
C GLN A 66 5.76 -2.42 18.59
N CYS A 67 6.11 -1.96 17.38
CA CYS A 67 6.23 -2.81 16.20
C CYS A 67 7.62 -2.88 15.56
N ASP A 68 8.47 -1.86 15.73
CA ASP A 68 9.73 -1.70 14.97
C ASP A 68 10.66 -2.91 15.23
N ALA A 69 10.93 -3.19 16.50
CA ALA A 69 11.85 -4.26 16.90
C ALA A 69 11.33 -5.71 16.72
N LEU A 70 10.11 -5.91 16.18
CA LEU A 70 9.55 -7.26 16.01
C LEU A 70 10.36 -8.12 15.02
N ASP A 71 11.06 -7.48 14.09
CA ASP A 71 11.93 -8.16 13.13
C ASP A 71 13.39 -8.30 13.61
N GLY A 72 13.67 -7.89 14.85
CA GLY A 72 14.99 -7.94 15.48
C GLY A 72 15.82 -6.67 15.35
N LEU A 73 15.32 -5.62 14.68
CA LEU A 73 16.03 -4.35 14.51
C LEU A 73 15.12 -3.15 14.80
N LYS A 74 15.67 -2.11 15.44
CA LYS A 74 14.97 -0.84 15.66
C LYS A 74 15.54 0.21 14.68
N ASP A 75 14.94 0.31 13.50
CA ASP A 75 15.43 1.18 12.41
C ASP A 75 14.36 2.13 11.83
N GLY A 76 13.17 2.15 12.43
CA GLY A 76 12.05 2.97 11.98
C GLY A 76 11.25 2.38 10.81
N VAL A 77 11.47 1.09 10.48
CA VAL A 77 10.78 0.34 9.42
C VAL A 77 10.10 -0.90 10.01
N ILE A 78 8.79 -0.98 9.86
CA ILE A 78 8.01 -2.10 10.40
C ILE A 78 7.96 -3.23 9.37
N ASN A 79 8.85 -4.22 9.45
CA ASN A 79 8.80 -5.37 8.53
C ASN A 79 7.59 -6.29 8.82
N GLN A 80 7.13 -6.33 10.08
CA GLN A 80 6.00 -7.12 10.54
C GLN A 80 4.65 -6.36 10.54
N ALA A 81 4.41 -5.52 9.53
CA ALA A 81 3.24 -4.63 9.53
C ALA A 81 1.90 -5.39 9.54
N TYR A 82 1.81 -6.56 8.90
CA TYR A 82 0.56 -7.33 8.90
C TYR A 82 0.24 -7.92 10.28
N THR A 83 1.23 -8.47 10.98
CA THR A 83 1.04 -9.14 12.28
C THR A 83 0.98 -8.14 13.43
N CYS A 84 1.65 -6.99 13.33
CA CYS A 84 1.60 -5.98 14.38
C CYS A 84 0.19 -5.37 14.51
N LYS A 85 -0.33 -5.36 15.74
CA LYS A 85 -1.61 -4.77 16.12
C LYS A 85 -1.37 -3.77 17.25
N PRO A 86 -1.02 -2.51 16.92
CA PRO A 86 -0.71 -1.52 17.94
C PRO A 86 -1.89 -1.26 18.88
N ASP A 87 -1.60 -1.17 20.18
CA ASP A 87 -2.53 -0.62 21.16
C ASP A 87 -2.41 0.90 21.20
N PHE A 88 -3.44 1.59 20.76
CA PHE A 88 -3.51 3.06 20.78
C PHE A 88 -3.99 3.64 22.12
N SER A 89 -4.37 2.81 23.11
CA SER A 89 -4.80 3.29 24.43
C SER A 89 -3.83 4.28 25.11
N PRO A 90 -2.48 4.18 24.94
CA PRO A 90 -1.56 5.14 25.52
C PRO A 90 -1.68 6.56 24.93
N LEU A 91 -2.31 6.74 23.77
CA LEU A 91 -2.54 8.07 23.18
C LEU A 91 -3.68 8.84 23.84
N LEU A 92 -4.48 8.22 24.71
CA LEU A 92 -5.59 8.92 25.38
C LEU A 92 -5.05 10.02 26.29
N CYS A 93 -5.57 11.25 26.14
CA CYS A 93 -5.21 12.36 27.01
C CYS A 93 -5.51 12.04 28.48
N GLY A 94 -4.53 12.25 29.35
CA GLY A 94 -4.61 11.92 30.78
C GLY A 94 -4.27 10.48 31.13
N SER A 95 -3.94 9.63 30.15
CA SER A 95 -3.40 8.29 30.44
C SER A 95 -1.99 8.37 31.03
N ASN A 96 -1.60 7.36 31.81
CA ASN A 96 -0.27 7.27 32.42
C ASN A 96 0.79 6.77 31.42
N SER A 97 0.93 7.46 30.30
CA SER A 97 1.92 7.19 29.27
C SER A 97 2.63 8.48 28.86
N LYS A 98 3.85 8.37 28.29
CA LYS A 98 4.58 9.53 27.75
C LYS A 98 3.79 10.30 26.68
N TYR A 99 2.87 9.63 25.99
CA TYR A 99 2.01 10.22 24.97
C TYR A 99 0.79 10.90 25.57
N GLY A 100 0.11 10.25 26.52
CA GLY A 100 -1.11 10.75 27.17
C GLY A 100 -0.88 11.92 28.11
N GLN A 101 0.33 12.07 28.64
CA GLN A 101 0.75 13.20 29.46
C GLN A 101 1.10 14.45 28.64
N ASN A 102 1.33 14.31 27.33
CA ASN A 102 1.64 15.42 26.44
C ASN A 102 0.37 15.87 25.71
N THR A 103 -0.19 17.01 26.13
CA THR A 103 -1.44 17.56 25.57
C THR A 103 -1.36 17.93 24.09
N ALA A 104 -0.17 18.11 23.53
CA ALA A 104 0.05 18.34 22.11
C ALA A 104 0.18 17.05 21.28
N ALA A 105 0.27 15.89 21.93
CA ALA A 105 0.51 14.58 21.32
C ALA A 105 -0.60 13.55 21.58
N CYS A 106 -1.55 13.85 22.47
CA CYS A 106 -2.62 12.95 22.87
C CYS A 106 -3.94 13.20 22.11
N PHE A 107 -4.84 12.23 22.20
CA PHE A 107 -6.15 12.20 21.56
C PHE A 107 -7.24 12.25 22.63
N ASN A 108 -8.31 13.00 22.38
CA ASN A 108 -9.54 12.83 23.15
C ASN A 108 -10.20 11.48 22.81
N SER A 109 -11.22 11.07 23.58
CA SER A 109 -11.86 9.76 23.39
C SER A 109 -12.48 9.56 21.99
N THR A 110 -13.11 10.59 21.42
CA THR A 110 -13.70 10.52 20.07
C THR A 110 -12.63 10.46 18.98
N GLN A 111 -11.57 11.25 19.09
CA GLN A 111 -10.44 11.22 18.16
C GLN A 111 -9.72 9.88 18.21
N LEU A 112 -9.51 9.32 19.40
CA LEU A 112 -8.88 8.02 19.59
C LEU A 112 -9.73 6.90 18.98
N ALA A 113 -11.06 6.94 19.18
CA ALA A 113 -11.97 5.98 18.56
C ALA A 113 -11.91 6.05 17.02
N ASN A 114 -11.90 7.26 16.44
CA ASN A 114 -11.75 7.43 15.00
C ASN A 114 -10.38 6.95 14.49
N LEU A 115 -9.30 7.20 15.22
CA LEU A 115 -7.97 6.67 14.90
C LEU A 115 -7.99 5.15 14.87
N GLN A 116 -8.52 4.51 15.92
CA GLN A 116 -8.61 3.05 16.01
C GLN A 116 -9.42 2.45 14.84
N GLU A 117 -10.47 3.15 14.41
CA GLU A 117 -11.29 2.72 13.28
C GLU A 117 -10.53 2.70 11.95
N LEU A 118 -9.51 3.55 11.77
CA LEU A 118 -8.64 3.52 10.58
C LEU A 118 -7.80 2.23 10.48
N PHE A 119 -7.57 1.54 11.61
CA PHE A 119 -6.79 0.30 11.68
C PHE A 119 -7.66 -0.96 11.83
N ARG A 120 -8.97 -0.82 11.64
CA ARG A 120 -9.94 -1.91 11.65
C ARG A 120 -10.53 -2.14 10.28
N ASP A 121 -11.07 -3.33 10.09
CA ASP A 121 -11.82 -3.64 8.88
C ASP A 121 -13.03 -2.69 8.79
N THR A 122 -13.36 -2.26 7.58
CA THR A 122 -14.57 -1.48 7.35
C THR A 122 -15.77 -2.40 7.51
N ILE A 123 -16.59 -2.15 8.53
CA ILE A 123 -17.81 -2.89 8.83
C ILE A 123 -19.02 -1.95 8.71
N TYR A 124 -20.06 -2.39 7.99
CA TYR A 124 -21.38 -1.75 8.02
C TYR A 124 -22.34 -2.56 8.89
N ASN A 125 -23.17 -1.86 9.66
CA ASN A 125 -24.07 -2.44 10.66
C ASN A 125 -25.53 -1.98 10.49
N ASP A 126 -25.89 -1.32 9.37
CA ASP A 126 -27.21 -0.73 9.14
C ASP A 126 -28.35 -1.76 9.03
N THR A 127 -28.01 -3.05 8.91
CA THR A 127 -28.96 -4.18 8.85
C THR A 127 -29.16 -4.90 10.20
N GLY A 128 -28.51 -4.43 11.27
CA GLY A 128 -28.53 -5.08 12.59
C GLY A 128 -27.53 -6.24 12.75
N ALA A 129 -26.76 -6.57 11.70
CA ALA A 129 -25.65 -7.53 11.74
C ALA A 129 -24.39 -6.96 11.07
N PRO A 130 -23.19 -7.25 11.58
CA PRO A 130 -21.95 -6.76 11.00
C PRO A 130 -21.68 -7.38 9.64
N THR A 131 -21.52 -6.51 8.64
CA THR A 131 -21.16 -6.89 7.27
C THR A 131 -19.75 -6.38 6.96
N PHE A 132 -18.85 -7.31 6.64
CA PHE A 132 -17.50 -6.99 6.19
C PHE A 132 -17.51 -6.34 4.80
N ILE A 133 -16.89 -5.16 4.69
CA ILE A 133 -16.83 -4.39 3.46
C ILE A 133 -15.42 -4.41 2.87
N TYR A 134 -14.42 -3.94 3.62
CA TYR A 134 -13.05 -3.78 3.13
C TYR A 134 -12.00 -3.95 4.24
N ASP A 135 -10.83 -4.42 3.87
CA ASP A 135 -9.75 -4.77 4.79
C ASP A 135 -9.16 -3.55 5.47
N ARG A 136 -8.76 -3.71 6.73
CA ARG A 136 -8.06 -2.70 7.53
C ARG A 136 -6.78 -2.22 6.86
N TYR A 137 -6.34 -1.00 7.17
CA TYR A 137 -4.97 -0.59 6.87
C TYR A 137 -3.99 -1.15 7.91
N LEU A 138 -2.71 -1.23 7.53
CA LEU A 138 -1.65 -1.74 8.38
C LEU A 138 -0.88 -0.60 9.08
N PRO A 139 -0.26 -0.85 10.24
CA PRO A 139 0.75 0.03 10.83
C PRO A 139 1.76 0.54 9.80
N GLY A 140 2.01 1.86 9.79
CA GLY A 140 2.76 2.56 8.74
C GLY A 140 1.98 3.69 8.04
N LEU A 141 0.79 4.05 8.56
CA LEU A 141 -0.10 5.10 8.01
C LEU A 141 0.52 6.49 7.97
N ASP A 142 1.45 6.75 8.88
CA ASP A 142 2.18 8.02 8.99
C ASP A 142 2.95 8.36 7.71
N ILE A 143 3.33 7.34 6.95
CA ILE A 143 4.10 7.49 5.71
C ILE A 143 3.23 8.05 4.58
N SER A 144 1.93 7.75 4.60
CA SER A 144 0.96 8.11 3.55
C SER A 144 -0.16 9.01 4.06
N ALA A 145 0.06 9.73 5.17
CA ALA A 145 -1.02 10.41 5.90
C ALA A 145 -1.85 11.35 5.02
N SER A 146 -1.23 12.00 4.00
CA SER A 146 -1.92 12.86 3.04
C SER A 146 -3.06 12.16 2.29
N ALA A 147 -3.00 10.83 2.12
CA ALA A 147 -4.05 10.03 1.50
C ALA A 147 -5.40 10.11 2.24
N LEU A 148 -5.38 10.42 3.55
CA LEU A 148 -6.59 10.65 4.35
C LEU A 148 -7.43 11.86 3.90
N THR A 149 -6.96 12.63 2.91
CA THR A 149 -7.66 13.82 2.40
C THR A 149 -8.09 13.71 0.93
N GLY A 150 -7.54 12.79 0.12
CA GLY A 150 -7.57 12.91 -1.34
C GLY A 150 -8.52 12.02 -2.15
N ALA A 151 -8.79 10.77 -1.75
CA ALA A 151 -9.37 9.79 -2.68
C ALA A 151 -10.91 9.71 -2.70
N ALA A 152 -11.59 10.09 -1.61
CA ALA A 152 -13.03 9.83 -1.45
C ALA A 152 -13.93 10.49 -2.49
N ALA A 153 -13.56 11.64 -3.09
CA ALA A 153 -14.38 12.26 -4.12
C ALA A 153 -14.56 11.35 -5.35
N LYS A 154 -13.50 10.63 -5.75
CA LYS A 154 -13.55 9.65 -6.84
C LYS A 154 -14.42 8.46 -6.46
N ALA A 155 -14.28 7.97 -5.24
CA ALA A 155 -15.08 6.86 -4.73
C ALA A 155 -16.57 7.20 -4.63
N VAL A 156 -16.91 8.38 -4.10
CA VAL A 156 -18.30 8.88 -4.10
C VAL A 156 -18.81 8.98 -5.52
N GLY A 157 -18.03 9.55 -6.45
CA GLY A 157 -18.39 9.62 -7.86
C GLY A 157 -18.63 8.25 -8.51
N TRP A 158 -17.82 7.24 -8.18
CA TRP A 158 -18.03 5.86 -8.62
C TRP A 158 -19.36 5.30 -8.12
N ILE A 159 -19.64 5.42 -6.82
CA ILE A 159 -20.89 4.92 -6.24
C ILE A 159 -22.10 5.65 -6.85
N THR A 160 -22.06 6.98 -6.94
CA THR A 160 -23.17 7.78 -7.49
C THR A 160 -23.42 7.49 -8.96
N ASN A 161 -22.37 7.52 -9.79
CA ASN A 161 -22.53 7.47 -11.25
C ASN A 161 -22.60 6.05 -11.79
N ALA A 162 -21.77 5.13 -11.29
CA ALA A 162 -21.67 3.77 -11.84
C ALA A 162 -22.59 2.78 -11.13
N ILE A 163 -22.65 2.82 -9.79
CA ILE A 163 -23.40 1.82 -9.01
C ILE A 163 -24.88 2.20 -8.89
N LEU A 164 -25.15 3.43 -8.45
CA LEU A 164 -26.51 3.94 -8.34
C LEU A 164 -27.10 4.30 -9.71
N GLN A 165 -26.25 4.46 -10.74
CA GLN A 165 -26.63 4.76 -12.14
C GLN A 165 -27.60 5.94 -12.26
N ASN A 166 -27.52 6.88 -11.32
CA ASN A 166 -28.48 7.96 -11.25
C ASN A 166 -27.76 9.26 -11.61
N GLN A 167 -28.21 9.94 -12.67
CA GLN A 167 -27.69 11.27 -13.02
C GLN A 167 -28.02 12.32 -11.94
N THR A 168 -28.89 11.97 -10.97
CA THR A 168 -29.25 12.77 -9.80
C THR A 168 -29.59 11.85 -8.62
N ALA A 169 -28.61 11.46 -7.81
CA ALA A 169 -28.89 11.10 -6.42
C ALA A 169 -28.67 12.36 -5.56
N PRO A 170 -29.54 13.39 -5.68
CA PRO A 170 -29.25 14.73 -5.13
C PRO A 170 -29.02 14.69 -3.62
N ASP A 171 -29.64 13.72 -2.95
CA ASP A 171 -29.60 13.55 -1.50
C ASP A 171 -28.59 12.48 -1.05
N PHE A 172 -27.90 11.80 -1.98
CA PHE A 172 -26.89 10.82 -1.61
C PHE A 172 -25.62 11.52 -1.13
N ASN A 173 -25.45 11.55 0.18
CA ASN A 173 -24.19 11.91 0.79
C ASN A 173 -23.35 10.67 1.03
N GLY A 174 -22.33 10.47 0.19
CA GLY A 174 -21.44 9.33 0.29
C GLY A 174 -20.72 9.19 1.63
N TYR A 175 -20.61 10.24 2.46
CA TYR A 175 -19.95 10.17 3.77
C TYR A 175 -20.88 9.74 4.90
N THR A 176 -22.20 9.88 4.75
CA THR A 176 -23.18 9.62 5.81
C THR A 176 -24.25 8.59 5.43
N ASN A 177 -24.43 8.31 4.15
CA ASN A 177 -25.55 7.51 3.63
C ASN A 177 -25.06 6.22 2.94
N GLN A 178 -23.93 5.66 3.36
CA GLN A 178 -23.49 4.34 2.91
C GLN A 178 -24.24 3.24 3.64
N THR A 179 -24.66 2.21 2.92
CA THR A 179 -25.43 1.08 3.45
C THR A 179 -24.95 -0.24 2.89
N VAL A 180 -25.26 -1.33 3.58
CA VAL A 180 -25.03 -2.69 3.07
C VAL A 180 -25.75 -2.91 1.73
N ALA A 181 -26.95 -2.35 1.55
CA ALA A 181 -27.70 -2.48 0.30
C ALA A 181 -26.98 -1.83 -0.90
N ILE A 182 -26.40 -0.64 -0.73
CA ILE A 182 -25.62 0.03 -1.78
C ILE A 182 -24.35 -0.76 -2.08
N PHE A 183 -23.67 -1.22 -1.04
CA PHE A 183 -22.49 -2.06 -1.16
C PHE A 183 -22.78 -3.34 -1.97
N GLN A 184 -23.82 -4.10 -1.60
CA GLN A 184 -24.23 -5.33 -2.29
C GLN A 184 -24.67 -5.09 -3.72
N ARG A 185 -25.34 -3.95 -4.00
CA ARG A 185 -25.66 -3.55 -5.37
C ARG A 185 -24.38 -3.37 -6.20
N GLY A 186 -23.34 -2.78 -5.64
CA GLY A 186 -22.04 -2.64 -6.30
C GLY A 186 -21.36 -3.98 -6.58
N GLU A 187 -21.35 -4.88 -5.58
CA GLU A 187 -20.81 -6.23 -5.73
C GLU A 187 -21.55 -7.03 -6.82
N HIS A 188 -22.88 -6.94 -6.86
CA HIS A 188 -23.69 -7.66 -7.84
C HIS A 188 -23.60 -7.06 -9.24
N PHE A 189 -23.64 -5.72 -9.34
CA PHE A 189 -23.65 -5.05 -10.64
C PHE A 189 -22.30 -5.17 -11.36
N ASN A 190 -21.18 -5.07 -10.60
CA ASN A 190 -19.80 -5.27 -11.07
C ASN A 190 -19.57 -4.80 -12.53
N PRO A 191 -19.77 -3.49 -12.83
CA PRO A 191 -19.81 -3.00 -14.20
C PRO A 191 -18.50 -3.32 -14.91
N GLY A 192 -18.61 -4.05 -16.03
CA GLY A 192 -17.48 -4.46 -16.85
C GLY A 192 -16.46 -5.37 -16.14
N GLY A 193 -16.85 -6.06 -15.06
CA GLY A 193 -15.93 -6.87 -14.26
C GLY A 193 -14.92 -6.03 -13.45
N SER A 194 -15.22 -4.75 -13.22
CA SER A 194 -14.32 -3.77 -12.59
C SER A 194 -13.81 -4.20 -11.21
N ASN A 195 -14.53 -5.02 -10.46
CA ASN A 195 -14.07 -5.50 -9.16
C ASN A 195 -12.71 -6.19 -9.24
N THR A 196 -12.41 -6.91 -10.34
CA THR A 196 -11.12 -7.59 -10.52
C THR A 196 -10.75 -8.49 -9.32
N ASP A 197 -11.73 -9.24 -8.82
CA ASP A 197 -11.67 -9.98 -7.57
C ASP A 197 -11.80 -11.50 -7.73
N ASN A 198 -11.78 -12.03 -8.97
CA ASN A 198 -11.81 -13.47 -9.20
C ASN A 198 -10.49 -14.12 -8.73
N PRO A 199 -10.49 -15.01 -7.73
CA PRO A 199 -9.27 -15.69 -7.28
C PRO A 199 -8.91 -16.91 -8.15
N ASP A 200 -9.80 -17.40 -9.00
CA ASP A 200 -9.48 -18.48 -9.93
C ASP A 200 -8.75 -17.94 -11.16
N ILE A 201 -7.42 -17.86 -11.03
CA ILE A 201 -6.51 -17.50 -12.12
C ILE A 201 -5.80 -18.74 -12.69
N SER A 202 -6.38 -19.94 -12.52
CA SER A 202 -5.76 -21.20 -12.96
C SER A 202 -5.51 -21.25 -14.47
N ALA A 203 -6.34 -20.55 -15.27
CA ALA A 203 -6.11 -20.42 -16.72
C ALA A 203 -4.79 -19.70 -17.05
N PHE A 204 -4.49 -18.59 -16.36
CA PHE A 204 -3.23 -17.87 -16.52
C PHE A 204 -2.04 -18.70 -16.06
N LEU A 205 -2.17 -19.37 -14.91
CA LEU A 205 -1.08 -20.16 -14.31
C LEU A 205 -0.88 -21.54 -14.97
N SER A 206 -1.70 -21.90 -15.96
CA SER A 206 -1.71 -23.22 -16.58
C SER A 206 -0.33 -23.64 -17.10
N GLY A 207 0.14 -24.81 -16.64
CA GLY A 207 1.42 -25.38 -17.05
C GLY A 207 2.65 -24.65 -16.50
N GLY A 208 2.48 -23.70 -15.57
CA GLY A 208 3.57 -23.03 -14.86
C GLY A 208 4.44 -22.08 -15.71
N LYS A 209 4.03 -21.79 -16.94
CA LYS A 209 4.82 -21.00 -17.91
C LYS A 209 4.75 -19.50 -17.63
N ARG A 210 3.58 -19.00 -17.24
CA ARG A 210 3.34 -17.57 -17.05
C ARG A 210 3.65 -17.13 -15.64
N LYS A 211 4.23 -15.94 -15.52
CA LYS A 211 4.75 -15.43 -14.25
C LYS A 211 4.01 -14.18 -13.80
N LEU A 212 3.57 -14.15 -12.55
CA LEU A 212 2.94 -13.02 -11.91
C LEU A 212 3.78 -12.61 -10.70
N ILE A 213 4.25 -11.36 -10.72
CA ILE A 213 4.78 -10.70 -9.54
C ILE A 213 3.79 -9.63 -9.11
N HIS A 214 3.36 -9.70 -7.86
CA HIS A 214 2.52 -8.72 -7.20
C HIS A 214 3.34 -8.04 -6.11
N TYR A 215 3.25 -6.72 -5.96
CA TYR A 215 3.84 -6.03 -4.83
C TYR A 215 2.88 -5.00 -4.23
N HIS A 216 3.01 -4.72 -2.93
CA HIS A 216 2.21 -3.68 -2.27
C HIS A 216 3.02 -3.05 -1.12
N GLY A 217 3.00 -1.73 -1.03
CA GLY A 217 3.59 -1.01 0.09
C GLY A 217 2.81 -1.26 1.37
N LEU A 218 3.49 -1.67 2.43
CA LEU A 218 2.80 -2.01 3.69
C LEU A 218 2.34 -0.76 4.47
N GLY A 219 2.83 0.43 4.11
CA GLY A 219 2.37 1.73 4.61
C GLY A 219 1.37 2.44 3.69
N ASP A 220 0.74 1.71 2.75
CA ASP A 220 -0.23 2.27 1.81
C ASP A 220 -1.57 2.58 2.51
N LEU A 221 -1.99 3.85 2.40
CA LEU A 221 -3.28 4.36 2.88
C LEU A 221 -4.28 4.67 1.76
N THR A 222 -3.86 4.57 0.51
CA THR A 222 -4.74 4.78 -0.64
C THR A 222 -5.52 3.50 -0.90
N ILE A 223 -4.83 2.36 -0.85
CA ILE A 223 -5.41 1.03 -1.01
C ILE A 223 -4.82 0.17 0.10
N SER A 224 -5.68 -0.49 0.89
CA SER A 224 -5.18 -1.35 1.95
C SER A 224 -4.29 -2.49 1.40
N PRO A 225 -3.05 -2.67 1.91
CA PRO A 225 -2.22 -3.81 1.58
C PRO A 225 -2.76 -5.13 2.15
N ALA A 226 -3.64 -5.09 3.16
CA ALA A 226 -4.30 -6.29 3.67
C ALA A 226 -5.24 -6.92 2.63
N ALA A 227 -5.85 -6.13 1.74
CA ALA A 227 -6.65 -6.65 0.63
C ALA A 227 -5.79 -7.45 -0.37
N SER A 228 -4.56 -7.01 -0.65
CA SER A 228 -3.60 -7.76 -1.46
C SER A 228 -3.19 -9.08 -0.82
N ILE A 229 -2.97 -9.08 0.49
CA ILE A 229 -2.68 -10.30 1.28
C ILE A 229 -3.86 -11.27 1.22
N ARG A 230 -5.09 -10.78 1.44
CA ARG A 230 -6.29 -11.61 1.32
C ARG A 230 -6.39 -12.22 -0.07
N TYR A 231 -6.25 -11.43 -1.14
CA TYR A 231 -6.36 -11.93 -2.50
C TYR A 231 -5.31 -13.00 -2.83
N TYR A 232 -4.06 -12.81 -2.39
CA TYR A 232 -3.03 -13.84 -2.55
C TYR A 232 -3.44 -15.17 -1.88
N ASN A 233 -3.98 -15.10 -0.66
CA ASN A 233 -4.44 -16.29 0.07
C ASN A 233 -5.67 -16.95 -0.59
N GLU A 234 -6.62 -16.16 -1.08
CA GLU A 234 -7.78 -16.65 -1.82
C GLU A 234 -7.35 -17.35 -3.12
N VAL A 235 -6.42 -16.77 -3.88
CA VAL A 235 -5.85 -17.41 -5.08
C VAL A 235 -5.19 -18.73 -4.70
N ALA A 236 -4.31 -18.73 -3.68
CA ALA A 236 -3.60 -19.94 -3.24
C ALA A 236 -4.56 -21.08 -2.88
N GLN A 237 -5.65 -20.78 -2.18
CA GLN A 237 -6.70 -21.75 -1.88
C GLN A 237 -7.47 -22.19 -3.14
N THR A 238 -7.81 -21.25 -4.03
CA THR A 238 -8.67 -21.50 -5.19
C THR A 238 -7.98 -22.32 -6.28
N VAL A 239 -6.67 -22.12 -6.49
CA VAL A 239 -5.91 -22.81 -7.54
C VAL A 239 -5.20 -24.07 -7.05
N GLN A 240 -5.29 -24.39 -5.75
CA GLN A 240 -4.67 -25.59 -5.19
C GLN A 240 -5.15 -26.84 -5.93
N GLY A 241 -4.21 -27.63 -6.47
CA GLY A 241 -4.52 -28.82 -7.25
C GLY A 241 -5.07 -28.56 -8.67
N LYS A 242 -5.12 -27.30 -9.12
CA LYS A 242 -5.47 -26.92 -10.51
C LYS A 242 -4.21 -26.60 -11.32
N ALA A 243 -4.41 -26.34 -12.63
CA ALA A 243 -3.40 -25.78 -13.54
C ALA A 243 -2.10 -26.60 -13.72
N GLY A 244 -2.00 -27.81 -13.16
CA GLY A 244 -0.76 -28.59 -13.16
C GLY A 244 0.35 -27.96 -12.32
N LEU A 245 0.02 -27.03 -11.42
CA LEU A 245 0.98 -26.35 -10.56
C LEU A 245 1.45 -27.28 -9.43
N LYS A 246 2.76 -27.32 -9.18
CA LYS A 246 3.31 -27.97 -7.98
C LYS A 246 3.14 -27.06 -6.77
N SER A 247 3.46 -25.78 -6.94
CA SER A 247 3.26 -24.73 -5.94
C SER A 247 2.78 -23.44 -6.62
N LEU A 248 2.01 -22.62 -5.90
CA LEU A 248 1.66 -21.27 -6.37
C LEU A 248 2.93 -20.44 -6.63
N SER A 249 3.94 -20.59 -5.77
CA SER A 249 5.21 -19.85 -5.83
C SER A 249 6.04 -20.09 -7.10
N ASP A 250 5.68 -21.11 -7.89
CA ASP A 250 6.32 -21.44 -9.17
C ASP A 250 5.84 -20.50 -10.28
N SER A 251 4.74 -19.76 -10.06
CA SER A 251 4.15 -18.88 -11.08
C SER A 251 3.60 -17.56 -10.52
N TYR A 252 3.29 -17.48 -9.24
CA TYR A 252 2.79 -16.26 -8.61
C TYR A 252 3.52 -15.99 -7.29
N ARG A 253 4.21 -14.85 -7.20
CA ARG A 253 4.84 -14.32 -5.98
C ARG A 253 4.26 -12.97 -5.60
N PHE A 254 3.96 -12.79 -4.32
CA PHE A 254 3.57 -11.51 -3.74
C PHE A 254 4.67 -10.98 -2.81
N PHE A 255 5.04 -9.71 -2.96
CA PHE A 255 6.02 -9.02 -2.12
C PHE A 255 5.35 -7.88 -1.35
N GLY A 256 5.25 -8.03 -0.03
CA GLY A 256 5.00 -6.90 0.86
C GLY A 256 6.25 -6.03 0.94
N VAL A 257 6.11 -4.71 0.82
CA VAL A 257 7.24 -3.77 0.86
C VAL A 257 7.17 -2.93 2.14
N PRO A 258 7.90 -3.30 3.21
CA PRO A 258 7.95 -2.55 4.45
C PRO A 258 8.36 -1.09 4.24
N GLY A 259 7.64 -0.18 4.91
CA GLY A 259 7.94 1.24 4.86
C GLY A 259 7.73 1.91 3.49
N MET A 260 7.13 1.23 2.50
CA MET A 260 6.69 1.85 1.25
C MET A 260 5.25 2.34 1.35
N SER A 261 5.02 3.54 0.84
CA SER A 261 3.70 4.17 0.64
C SER A 261 2.96 3.59 -0.58
N HIS A 262 1.94 4.29 -1.08
CA HIS A 262 1.25 3.93 -2.33
C HIS A 262 2.21 3.97 -3.54
N CYS A 263 2.54 2.79 -4.06
CA CYS A 263 3.44 2.51 -5.20
C CYS A 263 4.93 2.91 -5.04
N ARG A 264 5.23 3.95 -4.25
CA ARG A 264 6.56 4.54 -4.07
C ARG A 264 6.60 5.37 -2.79
N ASN A 265 7.73 6.00 -2.51
CA ASN A 265 7.99 6.82 -1.32
C ASN A 265 7.95 6.02 -0.01
N GLY A 266 8.41 6.68 1.06
CA GLY A 266 8.37 6.20 2.43
C GLY A 266 9.75 5.98 3.05
N PRO A 267 9.82 5.67 4.36
CA PRO A 267 11.08 5.50 5.06
C PRO A 267 11.82 4.21 4.70
N GLY A 268 11.11 3.21 4.17
CA GLY A 268 11.68 1.90 3.85
C GLY A 268 12.41 1.85 2.50
N ALA A 269 12.93 0.67 2.19
CA ALA A 269 13.70 0.42 0.98
C ALA A 269 12.79 0.15 -0.23
N PHE A 270 12.13 1.21 -0.73
CA PHE A 270 11.08 1.10 -1.74
C PHE A 270 11.56 1.12 -3.19
N LEU A 271 12.86 1.33 -3.46
CA LEU A 271 13.38 1.41 -4.82
C LEU A 271 13.95 0.08 -5.29
N PHE A 272 13.15 -0.64 -6.07
CA PHE A 272 13.46 -1.98 -6.60
C PHE A 272 13.07 -2.14 -8.07
N GLY A 273 12.96 -1.03 -8.82
CA GLY A 273 12.69 -1.05 -10.27
C GLY A 273 11.22 -1.27 -10.65
N ALA A 274 10.27 -1.06 -9.74
CA ALA A 274 8.85 -1.17 -10.07
C ALA A 274 8.38 -0.02 -10.99
N PRO A 275 7.18 -0.12 -11.61
CA PRO A 275 6.59 0.99 -12.34
C PRO A 275 6.61 2.28 -11.51
N THR A 276 7.01 3.40 -12.13
CA THR A 276 7.19 4.71 -11.49
C THR A 276 8.35 4.80 -10.47
N GLN A 277 9.29 3.85 -10.52
CA GLN A 277 10.54 3.81 -9.77
C GLN A 277 11.76 3.74 -10.70
N ASN A 278 11.67 4.42 -11.84
CA ASN A 278 12.72 4.49 -12.86
C ASN A 278 12.90 5.91 -13.45
N ASP A 279 12.33 6.93 -12.79
CA ASP A 279 12.56 8.34 -13.11
C ASP A 279 13.91 8.82 -12.54
N ALA A 280 14.41 9.96 -13.06
CA ALA A 280 15.71 10.49 -12.66
C ALA A 280 15.81 10.66 -11.13
N GLY A 281 16.68 9.87 -10.50
CA GLY A 281 16.87 9.87 -9.04
C GLY A 281 16.03 8.86 -8.26
N ASN A 282 15.16 8.09 -8.92
CA ASN A 282 14.41 6.97 -8.37
C ASN A 282 14.76 5.73 -9.19
N THR A 283 15.80 5.01 -8.80
CA THR A 283 16.22 3.78 -9.50
C THR A 283 16.60 2.70 -8.49
N PRO A 284 16.52 1.42 -8.87
CA PRO A 284 17.12 0.36 -8.09
C PRO A 284 18.62 0.60 -7.89
N LEU A 285 19.20 -0.03 -6.87
CA LEU A 285 20.63 0.12 -6.54
C LEU A 285 21.55 -0.34 -7.68
N LYS A 286 21.15 -1.42 -8.36
CA LYS A 286 21.88 -2.01 -9.48
C LYS A 286 20.88 -2.38 -10.57
N TRP A 287 21.34 -2.38 -11.82
CA TRP A 287 20.57 -2.87 -12.96
C TRP A 287 20.86 -4.37 -13.14
N ASP A 288 20.24 -5.19 -12.29
CA ASP A 288 20.33 -6.65 -12.32
C ASP A 288 19.03 -7.29 -11.81
N THR A 289 18.90 -8.60 -11.93
CA THR A 289 17.70 -9.34 -11.51
C THR A 289 17.49 -9.42 -10.00
N GLU A 290 18.49 -9.05 -9.18
CA GLU A 290 18.37 -9.03 -7.72
C GLU A 290 17.83 -7.69 -7.22
N HIS A 291 18.09 -6.59 -7.95
CA HIS A 291 17.76 -5.22 -7.54
C HIS A 291 16.65 -4.58 -8.39
N ASP A 292 16.43 -5.05 -9.62
CA ASP A 292 15.32 -4.62 -10.48
C ASP A 292 14.28 -5.74 -10.69
N ILE A 293 13.04 -5.49 -10.26
CA ILE A 293 11.96 -6.48 -10.27
C ILE A 293 11.38 -6.73 -11.66
N ILE A 294 11.53 -5.78 -12.59
CA ILE A 294 11.14 -6.00 -13.99
C ILE A 294 12.14 -6.94 -14.63
N LEU A 295 13.44 -6.73 -14.41
CA LEU A 295 14.47 -7.67 -14.88
C LEU A 295 14.30 -9.05 -14.26
N SER A 296 13.97 -9.12 -12.97
CA SER A 296 13.64 -10.39 -12.31
C SER A 296 12.46 -11.10 -12.98
N LEU A 297 11.37 -10.37 -13.27
CA LEU A 297 10.19 -10.92 -13.93
C LEU A 297 10.52 -11.47 -15.32
N VAL A 298 11.27 -10.70 -16.12
CA VAL A 298 11.71 -11.11 -17.47
C VAL A 298 12.55 -12.37 -17.39
N ALA A 299 13.56 -12.41 -16.52
CA ALA A 299 14.42 -13.58 -16.36
C ALA A 299 13.62 -14.81 -15.90
N TRP A 300 12.66 -14.64 -14.98
CA TRP A 300 11.81 -15.74 -14.51
C TRP A 300 10.89 -16.28 -15.62
N ALA A 301 10.35 -15.40 -16.46
CA ALA A 301 9.48 -15.77 -17.57
C ALA A 301 10.26 -16.49 -18.69
N GLU A 302 11.44 -16.01 -19.04
CA GLU A 302 12.24 -16.53 -20.16
C GLU A 302 13.05 -17.79 -19.82
N HIS A 303 13.47 -17.92 -18.56
CA HIS A 303 14.40 -18.98 -18.13
C HIS A 303 13.83 -19.91 -17.05
N GLY A 304 12.60 -19.67 -16.58
CA GLY A 304 11.89 -20.56 -15.67
C GLY A 304 12.44 -20.55 -14.24
N ASP A 305 12.17 -21.62 -13.49
CA ASP A 305 12.24 -21.61 -12.02
C ASP A 305 13.64 -21.39 -11.43
N ALA A 306 14.70 -21.62 -12.22
CA ALA A 306 16.07 -21.29 -11.81
C ALA A 306 16.28 -19.78 -11.57
N TYR A 307 15.44 -18.95 -12.18
CA TYR A 307 15.46 -17.49 -12.09
C TYR A 307 14.30 -16.92 -11.24
N ALA A 308 13.53 -17.78 -10.56
CA ALA A 308 12.46 -17.34 -9.70
C ALA A 308 13.00 -16.52 -8.50
N PRO A 309 12.52 -15.29 -8.26
CA PRO A 309 13.11 -14.39 -7.26
C PRO A 309 12.88 -14.84 -5.84
N LYS A 310 13.91 -15.40 -5.19
CA LYS A 310 13.86 -15.82 -3.77
C LYS A 310 13.59 -14.64 -2.82
N TYR A 311 14.02 -13.45 -3.22
CA TYR A 311 13.73 -12.15 -2.65
C TYR A 311 14.02 -11.10 -3.74
N GLN A 312 13.61 -9.86 -3.50
CA GLN A 312 14.03 -8.70 -4.27
C GLN A 312 14.82 -7.75 -3.35
N VAL A 313 15.81 -7.02 -3.84
CA VAL A 313 16.51 -5.99 -3.05
C VAL A 313 15.91 -4.63 -3.33
N GLY A 314 15.38 -4.01 -2.27
CA GLY A 314 14.99 -2.61 -2.28
C GLY A 314 16.11 -1.71 -1.74
N ALA A 315 16.14 -0.47 -2.21
CA ALA A 315 17.03 0.58 -1.71
C ALA A 315 16.25 1.76 -1.10
N ALA A 316 16.83 2.35 -0.05
CA ALA A 316 16.37 3.62 0.53
C ALA A 316 17.51 4.65 0.42
N TYR A 317 17.32 5.72 -0.35
CA TYR A 317 18.28 6.82 -0.45
C TYR A 317 17.89 7.98 0.48
N GLU A 318 18.87 8.85 0.73
CA GLU A 318 18.68 10.14 1.35
C GLU A 318 17.87 11.08 0.46
N SER A 319 17.24 12.04 1.12
CA SER A 319 16.33 12.99 0.51
C SER A 319 16.96 14.38 0.48
N VAL A 320 17.76 14.69 -0.53
CA VAL A 320 18.31 16.05 -0.70
C VAL A 320 17.37 16.88 -1.58
N THR A 321 16.57 17.74 -0.97
CA THR A 321 15.90 18.87 -1.64
C THR A 321 16.94 19.95 -1.88
N ALA A 322 17.29 20.22 -3.15
CA ALA A 322 17.92 21.50 -3.49
C ALA A 322 16.82 22.44 -3.98
N ASP A 323 16.52 23.47 -3.19
CA ASP A 323 15.77 24.62 -3.69
C ASP A 323 16.63 25.34 -4.72
N ILE A 324 16.19 25.43 -5.98
CA ILE A 324 16.82 26.35 -6.93
C ILE A 324 16.47 27.76 -6.43
N PRO A 325 17.44 28.64 -6.14
CA PRO A 325 17.15 30.02 -5.80
C PRO A 325 16.31 30.62 -6.92
N ASN A 326 15.13 31.16 -6.59
CA ASN A 326 14.32 31.94 -7.51
C ASN A 326 15.22 32.98 -8.17
N ASN A 327 15.53 32.81 -9.45
CA ASN A 327 16.26 33.81 -10.21
C ASN A 327 15.23 34.84 -10.71
N PRO A 328 15.19 36.06 -10.16
CA PRO A 328 14.20 37.08 -10.54
C PRO A 328 14.39 37.59 -11.98
N ALA A 329 15.41 37.12 -12.71
CA ALA A 329 15.61 37.43 -14.13
C ALA A 329 14.78 36.56 -15.10
N LEU A 330 14.05 35.54 -14.62
CA LEU A 330 13.16 34.75 -15.45
C LEU A 330 11.71 35.27 -15.34
N PRO A 331 11.02 35.54 -16.46
CA PRO A 331 9.65 36.07 -16.42
C PRO A 331 8.70 35.04 -15.79
N ALA A 332 7.78 35.53 -14.95
CA ALA A 332 6.77 34.71 -14.30
C ALA A 332 5.88 33.99 -15.34
N PRO A 333 5.51 32.71 -15.15
CA PRO A 333 4.64 32.03 -16.09
C PRO A 333 3.24 32.64 -16.03
N VAL A 334 2.80 33.17 -17.16
CA VAL A 334 1.42 33.61 -17.41
C VAL A 334 0.53 32.37 -17.39
N GLY A 335 -0.59 32.43 -16.66
CA GLY A 335 -1.46 31.28 -16.42
C GLY A 335 -1.97 30.60 -17.69
N VAL A 336 -1.71 29.29 -17.81
CA VAL A 336 -2.45 28.35 -18.66
C VAL A 336 -2.39 26.95 -18.03
N ALA A 337 -3.43 26.15 -18.30
CA ALA A 337 -3.71 24.81 -17.81
C ALA A 337 -2.58 23.79 -18.00
N SER A 338 -2.59 22.79 -17.11
CA SER A 338 -1.96 21.46 -17.20
C SER A 338 -1.08 21.19 -18.43
N ASP A 339 0.17 21.62 -18.36
CA ASP A 339 1.24 21.08 -19.19
C ASP A 339 2.28 20.42 -18.27
N THR A 340 2.44 19.10 -18.39
CA THR A 340 3.42 18.30 -17.65
C THR A 340 4.82 18.39 -18.25
N SER A 341 5.08 19.33 -19.16
CA SER A 341 6.41 19.58 -19.74
C SER A 341 7.32 20.47 -18.88
N ALA A 342 6.81 21.10 -17.82
CA ALA A 342 7.63 21.86 -16.89
C ALA A 342 8.49 20.89 -16.04
N LEU A 343 9.79 20.84 -16.32
CA LEU A 343 10.77 20.20 -15.44
C LEU A 343 10.54 20.69 -14.00
N PRO A 344 10.53 19.79 -12.99
CA PRO A 344 10.34 20.20 -11.61
C PRO A 344 11.37 21.27 -11.24
N THR A 345 10.90 22.39 -10.69
CA THR A 345 11.74 23.49 -10.16
C THR A 345 12.57 23.07 -8.94
N THR A 346 12.38 21.84 -8.49
CA THR A 346 13.20 21.14 -7.49
C THR A 346 13.93 20.02 -8.21
N ILE A 347 15.25 20.13 -8.32
CA ILE A 347 16.08 19.01 -8.77
C ILE A 347 16.39 18.16 -7.54
N TRP A 348 15.86 16.94 -7.50
CA TRP A 348 16.26 15.94 -6.50
C TRP A 348 17.60 15.34 -6.95
N SER A 349 18.72 15.88 -6.49
CA SER A 349 20.02 15.24 -6.64
C SER A 349 20.13 14.10 -5.61
N ARG A 350 19.69 12.89 -5.97
CA ARG A 350 19.62 11.75 -5.02
C ARG A 350 20.45 10.52 -5.41
N LEU A 351 21.46 10.71 -6.26
CA LEU A 351 22.51 9.71 -6.49
C LEU A 351 23.58 9.67 -5.37
N TYR A 352 23.42 10.49 -4.32
CA TYR A 352 24.32 10.53 -3.16
C TYR A 352 23.53 10.21 -1.87
N GLY A 353 24.08 9.32 -1.04
CA GLY A 353 23.52 9.02 0.29
C GLY A 353 22.55 7.83 0.31
N LEU A 354 22.95 6.65 -0.19
CA LEU A 354 22.21 5.44 0.12
C LEU A 354 22.18 5.25 1.65
N ARG A 355 20.98 5.18 2.24
CA ARG A 355 20.80 4.92 3.68
C ARG A 355 20.95 3.44 3.99
N HIS A 356 20.13 2.61 3.36
CA HIS A 356 20.14 1.16 3.56
C HIS A 356 19.49 0.42 2.39
N THR A 357 19.71 -0.89 2.37
CA THR A 357 19.03 -1.85 1.50
C THR A 357 18.29 -2.88 2.36
N ARG A 358 17.25 -3.51 1.80
CA ARG A 358 16.47 -4.54 2.48
C ARG A 358 16.04 -5.62 1.50
N LYS A 359 15.98 -6.87 1.97
CA LYS A 359 15.30 -7.94 1.23
C LYS A 359 13.79 -7.71 1.32
N LEU A 360 13.13 -7.71 0.17
CA LEU A 360 11.70 -7.82 0.02
C LEU A 360 11.40 -9.31 -0.14
N CYS A 361 10.75 -9.88 0.86
CA CYS A 361 10.52 -11.31 0.95
C CYS A 361 9.21 -11.72 0.28
N PRO A 362 9.17 -12.88 -0.39
CA PRO A 362 7.93 -13.41 -0.92
C PRO A 362 7.01 -13.81 0.25
N TRP A 363 5.79 -13.29 0.24
CA TRP A 363 4.76 -13.58 1.24
C TRP A 363 4.53 -15.10 1.37
N PRO A 364 4.37 -15.64 2.59
CA PRO A 364 4.17 -14.94 3.87
C PRO A 364 5.44 -14.49 4.59
N GLN A 365 6.61 -14.71 4.01
CA GLN A 365 7.88 -14.38 4.66
C GLN A 365 8.09 -12.87 4.75
N VAL A 366 8.77 -12.44 5.81
CA VAL A 366 9.19 -11.06 6.06
C VAL A 366 10.70 -11.03 6.35
N PRO A 367 11.38 -9.88 6.14
CA PRO A 367 12.80 -9.77 6.43
C PRO A 367 13.06 -9.64 7.94
N HIS A 368 13.82 -10.58 8.49
CA HIS A 368 14.33 -10.56 9.87
C HIS A 368 15.82 -10.25 9.89
N TYR A 369 16.24 -9.36 10.79
CA TYR A 369 17.65 -9.05 10.99
C TYR A 369 18.37 -10.20 11.69
N ASP A 370 19.59 -10.51 11.26
CA ASP A 370 20.41 -11.60 11.79
C ASP A 370 21.01 -11.30 13.19
N GLY A 371 20.91 -10.05 13.67
CA GLY A 371 21.39 -9.58 14.96
C GLY A 371 22.85 -9.11 15.00
N HIS A 372 23.62 -9.24 13.91
CA HIS A 372 25.07 -9.02 13.93
C HIS A 372 25.67 -8.41 12.65
N GLY A 373 24.98 -8.46 11.52
CA GLY A 373 25.43 -7.88 10.25
C GLY A 373 25.23 -6.35 10.17
N ASN A 374 25.74 -5.72 9.11
CA ASN A 374 25.47 -4.29 8.89
C ASN A 374 24.01 -4.09 8.44
N HIS A 375 23.29 -3.12 9.00
CA HIS A 375 21.90 -2.80 8.61
C HIS A 375 21.79 -1.49 7.80
N GLU A 376 22.92 -0.85 7.50
CA GLU A 376 23.01 0.35 6.66
C GLU A 376 23.87 0.14 5.40
N GLY A 377 23.67 0.99 4.40
CA GLY A 377 24.43 0.98 3.16
C GLY A 377 24.03 -0.12 2.15
N PRO A 378 24.88 -0.35 1.13
CA PRO A 378 24.54 -1.10 -0.08
C PRO A 378 24.42 -2.60 0.10
N GLU A 379 25.04 -3.15 1.14
CA GLU A 379 25.04 -4.59 1.38
C GLU A 379 24.24 -4.96 2.65
N ALA A 380 23.51 -4.00 3.23
CA ALA A 380 22.68 -4.22 4.42
C ALA A 380 21.69 -5.36 4.25
N TYR A 381 21.12 -5.52 3.05
CA TYR A 381 20.19 -6.61 2.73
C TYR A 381 20.75 -8.01 3.01
N ARG A 382 22.07 -8.20 3.06
CA ARG A 382 22.70 -9.49 3.37
C ARG A 382 22.47 -9.91 4.82
N SER A 383 22.31 -8.95 5.72
CA SER A 383 22.09 -9.17 7.16
C SER A 383 20.62 -9.48 7.48
N PHE A 384 19.79 -9.66 6.46
CA PHE A 384 18.38 -10.01 6.60
C PHE A 384 18.10 -11.38 6.01
N GLU A 385 17.23 -12.15 6.65
CA GLU A 385 16.74 -13.42 6.15
C GLU A 385 15.22 -13.38 6.01
N CYS A 386 14.71 -13.96 4.93
CA CYS A 386 13.28 -14.15 4.74
C CYS A 386 12.83 -15.33 5.60
N ARG A 387 12.00 -15.06 6.61
CA ARG A 387 11.43 -16.05 7.52
C ARG A 387 9.95 -15.79 7.70
N ASP A 388 9.21 -16.80 8.14
CA ASP A 388 7.82 -16.59 8.52
C ASP A 388 7.73 -15.62 9.71
N PRO A 389 6.67 -14.78 9.80
CA PRO A 389 6.56 -13.68 10.78
C PRO A 389 6.67 -14.10 12.25
#